data_AF-A0A8I1S0P9-F1
#
_entry.id   AF-A0A8I1S0P9-F1
#
_cell.length_a   1.000
_cell.length_b   1.000
_cell.length_c   1.000
_cell.angle_alpha   90.00
_cell.angle_beta   90.00
_cell.angle_gamma   90.00
#
_symmetry.space_group_name_H-M   'P 1'
#
loop_
_entity.id
_entity.type
_entity.pdbx_description
1 polymer ?
#
loop_
_entity_poly.entity_id
_entity_poly.type
_entity_poly.pdbx_seq_one_letter_code
_entity_poly.pdbx_strand_id
1 'polypeptide(L)'
;MNTIARTAARSDPPPPMDIAEVVPQARRAHPVELAPGDLLFDTTGTLQQIESTSVFHDGKIVSALLANGHRAWFWNDDPIIAVLPRTEAPTITVYERVFDPEDEAGWAQGNPRVMDTETETHTWEPDDGNPISWAADILNRSGTLEPSSSPPFTQRTWYSGSGIDFARSGATVDTSAHLAGFTLAEAEQIGTRITTPPSPRLSPVLQRGLSRTTYDASRARSRVGLSSGR
;
A
#
# COMPACT_ATOMS: atom_id res chain seq x y z
N MET A 1 3.50 26.00 44.90
CA MET A 1 4.19 24.95 44.10
C MET A 1 3.35 24.70 42.87
N ASN A 2 3.86 24.95 41.66
CA ASN A 2 3.12 24.69 40.42
C ASN A 2 3.89 23.67 39.57
N THR A 3 3.39 22.43 39.54
CA THR A 3 3.95 21.37 38.70
C THR A 3 3.36 21.47 37.30
N ILE A 4 4.11 22.06 36.36
CA ILE A 4 3.73 22.08 34.95
C ILE A 4 4.00 20.69 34.37
N ALA A 5 2.95 19.92 34.13
CA ALA A 5 3.05 18.64 33.43
C ALA A 5 3.53 18.87 31.99
N ARG A 6 4.70 18.33 31.64
CA ARG A 6 5.11 18.21 30.24
C ARG A 6 4.29 17.09 29.59
N THR A 7 3.24 17.46 28.87
CA THR A 7 2.63 16.56 27.88
C THR A 7 3.69 16.28 26.82
N ALA A 8 4.33 15.11 26.90
CA ALA A 8 5.18 14.62 25.83
C ALA A 8 4.27 14.34 24.63
N ALA A 9 4.44 15.10 23.55
CA ALA A 9 3.83 14.75 22.28
C ALA A 9 4.38 13.38 21.88
N ARG A 10 3.50 12.38 21.73
CA ARG A 10 3.86 11.16 21.02
C ARG A 10 4.18 11.59 19.59
N SER A 11 5.44 11.47 19.20
CA SER A 11 5.76 11.26 17.80
C SER A 11 5.18 9.90 17.44
N ASP A 12 4.17 9.87 16.58
CA ASP A 12 3.75 8.62 15.97
C ASP A 12 4.97 8.00 15.25
N PRO A 13 5.14 6.66 15.28
CA PRO A 13 6.24 6.03 14.57
C PRO A 13 6.14 6.37 13.08
N PRO A 14 7.27 6.51 12.37
CA PRO A 14 7.23 6.64 10.92
C PRO A 14 6.45 5.45 10.33
N PRO A 15 5.71 5.63 9.22
CA PRO A 15 5.04 4.52 8.56
C PRO A 15 6.07 3.42 8.26
N PRO A 16 5.71 2.13 8.45
CA PRO A 16 6.66 1.05 8.25
C PRO A 16 7.15 1.06 6.80
N MET A 17 8.45 1.35 6.64
CA MET A 17 9.16 1.29 5.36
C MET A 17 8.93 -0.06 4.70
N ASP A 18 8.65 -0.05 3.40
CA ASP A 18 8.41 -1.29 2.68
C ASP A 18 9.71 -2.08 2.53
N ILE A 19 9.65 -3.40 2.62
CA ILE A 19 10.86 -4.21 2.38
C ILE A 19 11.29 -4.12 0.91
N ALA A 20 10.33 -3.91 -0.01
CA ALA A 20 10.59 -3.66 -1.42
C ALA A 20 11.34 -2.34 -1.69
N GLU A 21 11.30 -1.37 -0.77
CA GLU A 21 12.06 -0.11 -0.88
C GLU A 21 13.54 -0.28 -0.50
N VAL A 22 13.88 -1.38 0.21
CA VAL A 22 15.25 -1.71 0.64
C VAL A 22 15.86 -2.82 -0.23
N VAL A 23 15.05 -3.81 -0.62
CA VAL A 23 15.44 -4.94 -1.47
C VAL A 23 14.30 -5.19 -2.48
N PRO A 24 14.38 -4.70 -3.73
CA PRO A 24 13.25 -4.69 -4.67
C PRO A 24 12.62 -6.04 -5.05
N GLN A 25 13.35 -7.14 -4.86
CA GLN A 25 12.85 -8.51 -5.08
C GLN A 25 12.37 -9.18 -3.77
N ALA A 26 12.65 -8.59 -2.60
CA ALA A 26 12.07 -9.03 -1.34
C ALA A 26 10.62 -8.53 -1.25
N ARG A 27 9.71 -9.47 -1.05
CA ARG A 27 8.26 -9.28 -1.09
C ARG A 27 7.64 -9.93 0.14
N ARG A 28 6.40 -9.58 0.44
CA ARG A 28 5.58 -10.40 1.34
C ARG A 28 4.88 -11.49 0.54
N ALA A 29 4.76 -12.67 1.13
CA ALA A 29 3.95 -13.77 0.62
C ALA A 29 3.50 -14.67 1.77
N HIS A 30 2.32 -15.28 1.61
CA HIS A 30 1.94 -16.41 2.45
C HIS A 30 2.83 -17.61 2.11
N PRO A 31 3.29 -18.40 3.10
CA PRO A 31 4.14 -19.57 2.88
C PRO A 31 3.67 -20.56 1.80
N VAL A 32 2.36 -20.65 1.51
CA VAL A 32 1.77 -21.49 0.45
C VAL A 32 2.08 -20.99 -0.97
N GLU A 33 2.47 -19.72 -1.13
CA GLU A 33 2.89 -19.13 -2.40
C GLU A 33 4.35 -19.45 -2.74
N LEU A 34 5.13 -20.07 -1.82
CA LEU A 34 6.55 -20.36 -2.00
C LEU A 34 6.79 -21.52 -3.00
N ALA A 35 7.71 -21.28 -3.93
CA ALA A 35 8.12 -22.20 -4.99
C ALA A 35 9.62 -22.56 -4.92
N PRO A 36 10.04 -23.68 -5.54
CA PRO A 36 11.46 -23.95 -5.80
C PRO A 36 12.08 -22.83 -6.65
N GLY A 37 13.22 -22.30 -6.20
CA GLY A 37 13.89 -21.15 -6.83
C GLY A 37 13.76 -19.83 -6.07
N ASP A 38 12.73 -19.67 -5.23
CA ASP A 38 12.64 -18.54 -4.29
C ASP A 38 13.79 -18.58 -3.27
N LEU A 39 14.12 -17.43 -2.67
CA LEU A 39 15.13 -17.35 -1.61
C LEU A 39 14.52 -16.91 -0.28
N LEU A 40 14.91 -17.60 0.79
CA LEU A 40 14.56 -17.24 2.17
C LEU A 40 15.80 -16.81 2.95
N PHE A 41 15.65 -15.84 3.85
CA PHE A 41 16.70 -15.51 4.82
C PHE A 41 16.77 -16.61 5.89
N ASP A 42 17.94 -17.18 6.10
CA ASP A 42 18.19 -18.09 7.23
C ASP A 42 18.43 -17.34 8.54
N THR A 43 18.67 -18.09 9.62
CA THR A 43 18.90 -17.53 10.97
C THR A 43 20.20 -16.73 11.11
N THR A 44 21.07 -16.70 10.09
CA THR A 44 22.25 -15.83 10.01
C THR A 44 22.01 -14.56 9.20
N GLY A 45 20.85 -14.46 8.52
CA GLY A 45 20.56 -13.41 7.54
C GLY A 45 21.11 -13.70 6.15
N THR A 46 21.58 -14.93 5.89
CA THR A 46 22.05 -15.35 4.55
C THR A 46 20.87 -15.80 3.70
N LEU A 47 20.82 -15.40 2.43
CA LEU A 47 19.80 -15.89 1.49
C LEU A 47 20.10 -17.33 1.07
N GLN A 48 19.12 -18.21 1.24
CA GLN A 48 19.17 -19.62 0.88
C GLN A 48 18.06 -19.93 -0.14
N GLN A 49 18.42 -20.58 -1.24
CA GLN A 49 17.45 -20.99 -2.26
C GLN A 49 16.60 -22.16 -1.76
N ILE A 50 15.30 -22.12 -2.05
CA ILE A 50 14.38 -23.24 -1.85
C ILE A 50 14.59 -24.28 -2.96
N GLU A 51 14.89 -25.52 -2.58
CA GLU A 51 14.98 -26.68 -3.48
C GLU A 51 13.62 -27.35 -3.69
N SER A 52 12.79 -27.41 -2.64
CA SER A 52 11.45 -28.00 -2.69
C SER A 52 10.55 -27.45 -1.58
N THR A 53 9.28 -27.26 -1.89
CA THR A 53 8.23 -27.00 -0.90
C THR A 53 7.33 -28.23 -0.71
N SER A 54 6.61 -28.28 0.41
CA SER A 54 5.62 -29.33 0.69
C SER A 54 4.53 -28.76 1.59
N VAL A 55 3.27 -28.98 1.20
CA VAL A 55 2.08 -28.40 1.83
C VAL A 55 1.29 -29.48 2.56
N PHE A 56 0.80 -29.16 3.76
CA PHE A 56 0.07 -30.07 4.65
C PHE A 56 -1.18 -29.37 5.23
N HIS A 57 -2.15 -30.17 5.67
CA HIS A 57 -3.39 -29.69 6.32
C HIS A 57 -4.11 -28.59 5.52
N ASP A 58 -4.43 -28.89 4.25
CA ASP A 58 -5.23 -28.03 3.36
C ASP A 58 -4.67 -26.60 3.19
N GLY A 59 -3.33 -26.48 3.14
CA GLY A 59 -2.62 -25.21 2.98
C GLY A 59 -2.07 -24.61 4.27
N LYS A 60 -2.50 -25.08 5.45
CA LYS A 60 -2.20 -24.42 6.73
C LYS A 60 -0.75 -24.54 7.20
N ILE A 61 -0.07 -25.62 6.83
CA ILE A 61 1.35 -25.83 7.18
C ILE A 61 2.14 -26.03 5.90
N VAL A 62 3.25 -25.30 5.78
CA VAL A 62 4.19 -25.44 4.66
C VAL A 62 5.58 -25.71 5.19
N SER A 63 6.31 -26.59 4.52
CA SER A 63 7.75 -26.78 4.75
C SER A 63 8.53 -26.46 3.48
N ALA A 64 9.70 -25.84 3.64
CA ALA A 64 10.64 -25.55 2.56
C ALA A 64 12.00 -26.19 2.87
N LEU A 65 12.53 -26.98 1.93
CA LEU A 65 13.92 -27.44 1.96
C LEU A 65 14.81 -26.37 1.33
N LEU A 66 15.84 -25.97 2.06
CA LEU A 66 16.83 -24.99 1.62
C LEU A 66 18.08 -25.70 1.08
N ALA A 67 18.78 -25.06 0.13
CA ALA A 67 20.00 -25.59 -0.51
C ALA A 67 21.18 -25.86 0.46
N ASN A 68 21.10 -25.39 1.70
CA ASN A 68 22.04 -25.72 2.78
C ASN A 68 21.64 -27.01 3.56
N GLY A 69 20.60 -27.73 3.11
CA GLY A 69 20.09 -28.96 3.71
C GLY A 69 19.11 -28.77 4.89
N HIS A 70 18.89 -27.53 5.36
CA HIS A 70 17.94 -27.26 6.43
C HIS A 70 16.49 -27.22 5.90
N ARG A 71 15.53 -27.67 6.73
CA ARG A 71 14.09 -27.56 6.43
C ARG A 71 13.43 -26.54 7.35
N ALA A 72 12.92 -25.45 6.76
CA ALA A 72 12.05 -24.50 7.43
C ALA A 72 10.60 -24.99 7.46
N TRP A 73 9.84 -24.55 8.45
CA TRP A 73 8.43 -24.89 8.66
C TRP A 73 7.65 -23.63 9.03
N PHE A 74 6.47 -23.45 8.44
CA PHE A 74 5.66 -22.25 8.57
C PHE A 74 4.18 -22.59 8.77
N TRP A 75 3.50 -21.77 9.57
CA TRP A 75 2.04 -21.63 9.53
C TRP A 75 1.69 -20.63 8.41
N ASN A 76 0.64 -20.90 7.66
CA ASN A 76 0.28 -20.07 6.50
C ASN A 76 -0.55 -18.81 6.85
N ASP A 77 -0.93 -18.66 8.12
CA ASP A 77 -1.89 -17.66 8.59
C ASP A 77 -1.35 -16.22 8.45
N ASP A 78 -0.04 -16.02 8.61
CA ASP A 78 0.66 -14.73 8.44
C ASP A 78 1.64 -14.77 7.25
N PRO A 79 1.78 -13.68 6.47
CA PRO A 79 2.75 -13.60 5.38
C PRO A 79 4.17 -13.31 5.87
N ILE A 80 5.14 -14.01 5.30
CA ILE A 80 6.58 -13.87 5.59
C ILE A 80 7.28 -12.96 4.56
N ILE A 81 8.53 -12.57 4.85
CA ILE A 81 9.41 -11.91 3.88
C ILE A 81 10.24 -12.97 3.16
N ALA A 82 10.16 -12.98 1.82
CA ALA A 82 10.92 -13.85 0.94
C ALA A 82 11.40 -13.08 -0.30
N VAL A 83 12.45 -13.54 -0.97
CA VAL A 83 12.89 -12.97 -2.26
C VAL A 83 12.30 -13.83 -3.37
N LEU A 84 11.33 -13.27 -4.09
CA LEU A 84 10.47 -13.99 -5.04
C LEU A 84 10.64 -13.40 -6.44
N PRO A 85 11.15 -14.17 -7.43
CA PRO A 85 11.32 -13.67 -8.79
C PRO A 85 10.00 -13.13 -9.37
N ARG A 86 10.01 -11.90 -9.88
CA ARG A 86 8.92 -11.42 -10.76
C ARG A 86 9.13 -11.99 -12.17
N THR A 87 8.58 -13.17 -12.43
CA THR A 87 8.56 -13.79 -13.76
C THR A 87 7.64 -13.08 -14.74
N GLU A 88 6.61 -12.40 -14.22
CA GLU A 88 5.68 -11.56 -14.94
C GLU A 88 5.67 -10.17 -14.32
N ALA A 89 5.51 -9.12 -15.15
CA ALA A 89 5.35 -7.76 -14.67
C ALA A 89 3.95 -7.59 -14.04
N PRO A 90 3.82 -6.93 -12.88
CA PRO A 90 2.50 -6.60 -12.34
C PRO A 90 1.69 -5.72 -13.31
N THR A 91 0.41 -6.03 -13.46
CA THR A 91 -0.52 -5.27 -14.34
C THR A 91 -1.77 -4.87 -13.59
N ILE A 92 -2.42 -3.80 -14.07
CA ILE A 92 -3.74 -3.37 -13.62
C ILE A 92 -4.58 -3.03 -14.85
N THR A 93 -5.64 -3.80 -15.10
CA THR A 93 -6.66 -3.50 -16.10
C THR A 93 -7.85 -2.83 -15.43
N VAL A 94 -8.11 -1.58 -15.82
CA VAL A 94 -9.26 -0.80 -15.37
C VAL A 94 -10.35 -0.88 -16.44
N TYR A 95 -11.56 -1.25 -16.05
CA TYR A 95 -12.76 -1.32 -16.88
C TYR A 95 -13.76 -0.27 -16.41
N GLU A 96 -14.22 0.58 -17.32
CA GLU A 96 -15.22 1.62 -17.05
C GLU A 96 -16.51 1.32 -17.81
N ARG A 97 -17.66 1.60 -17.19
CA ARG A 97 -18.99 1.49 -17.79
C ARG A 97 -19.76 2.78 -17.54
N VAL A 98 -20.06 3.51 -18.62
CA VAL A 98 -20.87 4.73 -18.57
C VAL A 98 -22.32 4.36 -18.85
N PHE A 99 -23.23 4.71 -17.94
CA PHE A 99 -24.65 4.40 -18.05
C PHE A 99 -25.47 5.54 -18.63
N ASP A 100 -26.57 5.17 -19.27
CA ASP A 100 -27.55 6.09 -19.84
C ASP A 100 -28.32 6.81 -18.72
N PRO A 101 -28.19 8.15 -18.56
CA PRO A 101 -28.93 8.88 -17.55
C PRO A 101 -30.42 9.04 -17.92
N GLU A 102 -30.81 8.79 -19.17
CA GLU A 102 -32.20 8.89 -19.64
C GLU A 102 -32.96 7.55 -19.54
N ASP A 103 -32.28 6.43 -19.24
CA ASP A 103 -32.90 5.10 -19.09
C ASP A 103 -33.56 4.87 -17.71
N GLU A 104 -34.54 5.71 -17.37
CA GLU A 104 -35.33 5.58 -16.13
C GLU A 104 -35.87 4.15 -15.92
N ALA A 105 -36.23 3.46 -17.02
CA ALA A 105 -36.79 2.12 -16.99
C ALA A 105 -35.75 1.05 -16.61
N GLY A 106 -34.53 1.11 -17.14
CA GLY A 106 -33.43 0.23 -16.77
C GLY A 106 -32.95 0.48 -15.35
N TRP A 107 -32.83 1.76 -14.94
CA TRP A 107 -32.52 2.13 -13.55
C TRP A 107 -33.54 1.56 -12.56
N ALA A 108 -34.85 1.71 -12.84
CA ALA A 108 -35.92 1.16 -12.00
C ALA A 108 -35.94 -0.38 -11.93
N GLN A 109 -35.30 -1.07 -12.87
CA GLN A 109 -35.18 -2.54 -12.92
C GLN A 109 -33.82 -3.06 -12.42
N GLY A 110 -32.88 -2.19 -12.03
CA GLY A 110 -31.52 -2.57 -11.65
C GLY A 110 -30.66 -3.07 -12.81
N ASN A 111 -31.04 -2.76 -14.05
CA ASN A 111 -30.30 -3.09 -15.27
C ASN A 111 -30.30 -1.87 -16.23
N PRO A 112 -29.68 -0.74 -15.84
CA PRO A 112 -29.56 0.44 -16.70
C PRO A 112 -28.70 0.14 -17.92
N ARG A 113 -29.11 0.71 -19.05
CA ARG A 113 -28.38 0.67 -20.32
C ARG A 113 -26.98 1.27 -20.18
N VAL A 114 -25.99 0.56 -20.69
CA VAL A 114 -24.63 1.07 -20.88
C VAL A 114 -24.58 1.82 -22.21
N MET A 115 -24.08 3.05 -22.21
CA MET A 115 -23.83 3.85 -23.42
C MET A 115 -22.43 3.64 -23.97
N ASP A 116 -21.43 3.52 -23.08
CA ASP A 116 -20.02 3.45 -23.42
C ASP A 116 -19.24 2.55 -22.45
N THR A 117 -18.13 1.99 -22.92
CA THR A 117 -17.26 1.11 -22.12
C THR A 117 -15.80 1.35 -22.49
N GLU A 118 -15.00 1.75 -21.52
CA GLU A 118 -13.57 1.95 -21.70
C GLU A 118 -12.78 0.84 -20.97
N THR A 119 -11.56 0.56 -21.43
CA THR A 119 -10.68 -0.40 -20.79
C THR A 119 -9.23 0.03 -20.97
N GLU A 120 -8.60 0.45 -19.88
CA GLU A 120 -7.17 0.80 -19.83
C GLU A 120 -6.39 -0.35 -19.19
N THR A 121 -5.12 -0.53 -19.54
CA THR A 121 -4.24 -1.49 -18.87
C THR A 121 -2.87 -0.89 -18.64
N HIS A 122 -2.54 -0.72 -17.37
CA HIS A 122 -1.22 -0.30 -16.91
C HIS A 122 -0.37 -1.54 -16.66
N THR A 123 0.91 -1.47 -17.04
CA THR A 123 1.94 -2.46 -16.69
C THR A 123 3.01 -1.75 -15.88
N TRP A 124 3.47 -2.37 -14.80
CA TRP A 124 4.51 -1.81 -13.93
C TRP A 124 5.88 -1.97 -14.59
N GLU A 125 6.62 -0.87 -14.71
CA GLU A 125 8.04 -0.89 -15.11
C GLU A 125 8.95 -0.64 -13.89
N PRO A 126 10.21 -1.10 -13.88
CA PRO A 126 11.06 -1.03 -12.67
C PRO A 126 11.36 0.39 -12.15
N ASP A 127 11.14 1.43 -12.94
CA ASP A 127 11.27 2.84 -12.59
C ASP A 127 9.98 3.49 -12.05
N ASP A 128 8.82 2.81 -12.12
CA ASP A 128 7.61 3.15 -11.34
C ASP A 128 7.83 3.02 -9.82
N GLY A 129 8.93 2.38 -9.40
CA GLY A 129 9.29 2.19 -8.00
C GLY A 129 8.55 1.03 -7.34
N ASN A 130 8.08 1.21 -6.11
CA ASN A 130 7.42 0.15 -5.34
C ASN A 130 6.06 -0.22 -5.99
N PRO A 131 5.85 -1.45 -6.50
CA PRO A 131 4.62 -1.83 -7.20
C PRO A 131 3.37 -1.78 -6.31
N ILE A 132 3.51 -1.91 -4.98
CA ILE A 132 2.40 -1.75 -4.03
C ILE A 132 1.96 -0.28 -3.94
N SER A 133 2.91 0.66 -4.07
CA SER A 133 2.63 2.11 -4.08
C SER A 133 2.05 2.53 -5.43
N TRP A 134 2.69 2.12 -6.54
CA TRP A 134 2.21 2.30 -7.91
C TRP A 134 0.76 1.82 -8.09
N ALA A 135 0.44 0.62 -7.60
CA ALA A 135 -0.90 0.06 -7.68
C ALA A 135 -1.91 0.90 -6.89
N ALA A 136 -1.58 1.30 -5.66
CA ALA A 136 -2.43 2.18 -4.87
C ALA A 136 -2.65 3.53 -5.55
N ASP A 137 -1.63 4.13 -6.18
CA ASP A 137 -1.73 5.41 -6.89
C ASP A 137 -2.51 5.31 -8.21
N ILE A 138 -2.56 4.15 -8.88
CA ILE A 138 -3.50 3.88 -9.97
C ILE A 138 -4.94 3.78 -9.43
N LEU A 139 -5.19 2.90 -8.47
CA LEU A 139 -6.54 2.66 -7.93
C LEU A 139 -7.17 3.93 -7.31
N ASN A 140 -6.36 4.78 -6.66
CA ASN A 140 -6.81 6.08 -6.16
C ASN A 140 -7.18 7.07 -7.28
N ARG A 141 -6.52 7.02 -8.44
CA ARG A 141 -6.85 7.87 -9.60
C ARG A 141 -8.11 7.38 -10.33
N SER A 142 -8.28 6.07 -10.44
CA SER A 142 -9.47 5.43 -11.05
C SER A 142 -10.69 5.38 -10.12
N GLY A 143 -10.60 5.89 -8.89
CA GLY A 143 -11.71 5.86 -7.92
C GLY A 143 -12.08 4.48 -7.37
N THR A 144 -11.36 3.43 -7.77
CA THR A 144 -11.63 2.03 -7.39
C THR A 144 -11.08 1.72 -6.00
N LEU A 145 -11.77 2.24 -4.98
CA LEU A 145 -11.33 2.21 -3.58
C LEU A 145 -11.96 1.09 -2.75
N GLU A 146 -13.08 0.50 -3.19
CA GLU A 146 -13.77 -0.56 -2.47
C GLU A 146 -13.35 -1.94 -3.00
N PRO A 147 -12.98 -2.92 -2.14
CA PRO A 147 -12.79 -4.30 -2.58
C PRO A 147 -14.11 -4.88 -3.11
N SER A 148 -14.11 -5.43 -4.33
CA SER A 148 -15.34 -5.96 -4.92
C SER A 148 -15.90 -7.12 -4.10
N SER A 149 -17.23 -7.17 -4.01
CA SER A 149 -17.98 -8.26 -3.36
C SER A 149 -18.15 -9.49 -4.26
N SER A 150 -17.86 -9.38 -5.56
CA SER A 150 -17.94 -10.47 -6.54
C SER A 150 -16.92 -10.26 -7.68
N PRO A 151 -16.11 -11.26 -8.08
CA PRO A 151 -15.98 -12.59 -7.48
C PRO A 151 -15.46 -12.55 -6.02
N PRO A 152 -15.65 -13.64 -5.23
CA PRO A 152 -15.26 -13.66 -3.82
C PRO A 152 -13.73 -13.51 -3.63
N PHE A 153 -13.29 -12.83 -2.55
CA PHE A 153 -11.88 -12.42 -2.39
C PHE A 153 -10.86 -13.56 -2.32
N THR A 154 -11.21 -14.83 -2.15
CA THR A 154 -10.21 -15.92 -2.28
C THR A 154 -9.70 -16.14 -3.72
N GLN A 155 -10.10 -15.27 -4.66
CA GLN A 155 -9.56 -15.11 -6.03
C GLN A 155 -9.23 -13.62 -6.27
N ARG A 156 -8.68 -12.93 -5.25
CA ARG A 156 -8.60 -11.46 -5.17
C ARG A 156 -7.67 -10.83 -6.19
N THR A 157 -8.23 -9.87 -6.93
CA THR A 157 -7.66 -8.52 -7.12
C THR A 157 -8.66 -7.58 -7.82
N TRP A 158 -9.95 -7.72 -7.52
CA TRP A 158 -10.99 -6.81 -8.03
C TRP A 158 -11.30 -5.70 -7.03
N TYR A 159 -11.14 -4.44 -7.47
CA TYR A 159 -11.64 -3.25 -6.79
C TYR A 159 -12.73 -2.57 -7.62
N SER A 160 -13.61 -1.83 -6.97
CA SER A 160 -14.73 -1.12 -7.57
C SER A 160 -14.87 0.30 -7.02
N GLY A 161 -15.49 1.17 -7.82
CA GLY A 161 -15.96 2.49 -7.42
C GLY A 161 -17.09 2.92 -8.35
N SER A 162 -17.90 3.88 -7.93
CA SER A 162 -18.89 4.51 -8.79
C SER A 162 -18.89 6.03 -8.62
N GLY A 163 -19.26 6.73 -9.68
CA GLY A 163 -19.15 8.19 -9.77
C GLY A 163 -20.13 8.80 -10.77
N ILE A 164 -19.96 10.11 -10.99
CA ILE A 164 -20.76 10.90 -11.93
C ILE A 164 -19.78 11.63 -12.86
N ASP A 165 -19.84 11.32 -14.16
CA ASP A 165 -19.07 12.05 -15.17
C ASP A 165 -19.86 13.28 -15.64
N PHE A 166 -19.51 14.44 -15.05
CA PHE A 166 -20.09 15.73 -15.40
C PHE A 166 -19.72 16.23 -16.82
N ALA A 167 -18.70 15.66 -17.48
CA ALA A 167 -18.41 15.94 -18.88
C ALA A 167 -19.33 15.13 -19.81
N ARG A 168 -19.65 13.88 -19.46
CA ARG A 168 -20.71 13.06 -20.11
C ARG A 168 -22.10 13.36 -19.53
N SER A 169 -22.47 14.64 -19.49
CA SER A 169 -23.81 15.13 -19.07
C SER A 169 -24.27 14.76 -17.64
N GLY A 170 -23.37 14.27 -16.77
CA GLY A 170 -23.74 13.76 -15.45
C GLY A 170 -24.16 12.29 -15.46
N ALA A 171 -23.72 11.50 -16.46
CA ALA A 171 -23.90 10.07 -16.50
C ALA A 171 -23.29 9.38 -15.27
N THR A 172 -23.98 8.36 -14.74
CA THR A 172 -23.40 7.46 -13.74
C THR A 172 -22.32 6.61 -14.38
N VAL A 173 -21.21 6.43 -13.67
CA VAL A 173 -20.08 5.60 -14.10
C VAL A 173 -19.80 4.53 -13.04
N ASP A 174 -19.75 3.27 -13.44
CA ASP A 174 -19.13 2.20 -12.63
C ASP A 174 -17.72 1.95 -13.16
N THR A 175 -16.73 1.98 -12.27
CA THR A 175 -15.34 1.66 -12.58
C THR A 175 -14.93 0.43 -11.77
N SER A 176 -14.20 -0.49 -12.39
CA SER A 176 -13.65 -1.67 -11.72
C SER A 176 -12.22 -1.94 -12.18
N ALA A 177 -11.36 -2.40 -11.29
CA ALA A 177 -9.95 -2.64 -11.59
C ALA A 177 -9.54 -4.06 -11.18
N HIS A 178 -8.94 -4.79 -12.12
CA HIS A 178 -8.36 -6.11 -11.93
C HIS A 178 -6.83 -6.01 -11.98
N LEU A 179 -6.13 -6.57 -10.98
CA LEU A 179 -4.67 -6.61 -10.95
C LEU A 179 -4.15 -8.03 -11.24
N ALA A 180 -2.93 -8.16 -11.76
CA ALA A 180 -2.24 -9.45 -11.89
C ALA A 180 -0.73 -9.29 -11.63
N GLY A 181 0.00 -10.41 -11.47
CA GLY A 181 1.45 -10.41 -11.15
C GLY A 181 1.82 -10.08 -9.69
N PHE A 182 0.82 -9.88 -8.82
CA PHE A 182 0.98 -9.67 -7.38
C PHE A 182 0.84 -10.98 -6.59
N THR A 183 1.49 -11.07 -5.42
CA THR A 183 1.17 -12.09 -4.40
C THR A 183 -0.13 -11.74 -3.67
N LEU A 184 -0.73 -12.72 -3.00
CA LEU A 184 -1.88 -12.49 -2.11
C LEU A 184 -1.56 -11.45 -1.03
N ALA A 185 -0.39 -11.56 -0.41
CA ALA A 185 0.06 -10.62 0.61
C ALA A 185 0.27 -9.20 0.07
N GLU A 186 0.77 -9.03 -1.17
CA GLU A 186 0.84 -7.72 -1.83
C GLU A 186 -0.56 -7.16 -2.11
N ALA A 187 -1.49 -7.98 -2.60
CA ALA A 187 -2.88 -7.58 -2.83
C ALA A 187 -3.59 -7.12 -1.54
N GLU A 188 -3.34 -7.81 -0.42
CA GLU A 188 -3.81 -7.40 0.92
C GLU A 188 -3.18 -6.08 1.40
N GLN A 189 -1.90 -5.87 1.13
CA GLN A 189 -1.23 -4.59 1.44
C GLN A 189 -1.76 -3.44 0.59
N ILE A 190 -2.05 -3.65 -0.69
CA ILE A 190 -2.72 -2.66 -1.57
C ILE A 190 -4.10 -2.32 -1.02
N GLY A 191 -4.93 -3.34 -0.74
CA GLY A 191 -6.26 -3.16 -0.17
C GLY A 191 -6.25 -2.41 1.16
N THR A 192 -5.26 -2.71 2.02
CA THR A 192 -5.04 -1.98 3.28
C THR A 192 -4.67 -0.51 3.03
N ARG A 193 -3.81 -0.23 2.05
CA ARG A 193 -3.37 1.15 1.73
C ARG A 193 -4.49 2.02 1.17
N ILE A 194 -5.36 1.50 0.30
CA ILE A 194 -6.46 2.28 -0.29
C ILE A 194 -7.63 2.48 0.68
N THR A 195 -7.91 1.50 1.57
CA THR A 195 -9.00 1.59 2.54
C THR A 195 -8.63 2.31 3.84
N THR A 196 -7.33 2.47 4.14
CA THR A 196 -6.88 3.28 5.28
C THR A 196 -7.12 4.76 4.97
N PRO A 197 -7.92 5.49 5.76
CA PRO A 197 -8.17 6.91 5.50
C PRO A 197 -6.84 7.70 5.58
N PRO A 198 -6.65 8.71 4.71
CA PRO A 198 -5.37 9.42 4.62
C PRO A 198 -5.02 10.04 5.97
N SER A 199 -3.94 9.53 6.58
CA SER A 199 -3.40 10.06 7.84
C SER A 199 -3.21 11.57 7.71
N PRO A 200 -3.70 12.39 8.65
CA PRO A 200 -3.78 13.84 8.48
C PRO A 200 -2.38 14.44 8.31
N ARG A 201 -2.02 14.72 7.05
CA ARG A 201 -0.74 15.34 6.68
C ARG A 201 -0.65 16.70 7.36
N LEU A 202 0.05 16.77 8.49
CA LEU A 202 0.28 17.99 9.26
C LEU A 202 0.86 19.06 8.33
N SER A 203 0.02 20.05 7.98
CA SER A 203 0.35 20.99 6.92
C SER A 203 1.65 21.73 7.25
N PRO A 204 2.62 21.83 6.32
CA PRO A 204 3.95 22.39 6.61
C PRO A 204 3.92 23.86 7.08
N VAL A 205 2.80 24.55 6.83
CA VAL A 205 2.48 25.87 7.39
C VAL A 205 2.55 25.89 8.93
N LEU A 206 2.09 24.83 9.61
CA LEU A 206 2.09 24.76 11.08
C LEU A 206 3.47 24.47 11.67
N GLN A 207 4.30 23.66 11.00
CA GLN A 207 5.68 23.41 11.45
C GLN A 207 6.50 24.71 11.48
N ARG A 208 6.33 25.58 10.47
CA ARG A 208 7.07 26.86 10.38
C ARG A 208 6.72 27.86 11.51
N GLY A 209 5.56 27.70 12.16
CA GLY A 209 5.16 28.52 13.32
C GLY A 209 5.85 28.10 14.63
N LEU A 210 6.23 26.84 14.78
CA LEU A 210 6.81 26.29 16.02
C LEU A 210 8.35 26.37 16.07
N SER A 211 9.02 26.51 14.92
CA SER A 211 10.49 26.53 14.84
C SER A 211 11.15 27.91 15.01
N ARG A 212 10.42 28.96 15.44
CA ARG A 212 10.93 30.36 15.38
C ARG A 212 10.89 31.18 16.68
N THR A 213 10.88 30.53 17.85
CA THR A 213 10.76 31.22 19.17
C THR A 213 11.72 30.71 20.27
N THR A 214 12.93 30.25 19.93
CA THR A 214 13.94 29.84 20.93
C THR A 214 15.36 30.42 20.77
N TYR A 215 15.71 31.04 19.62
CA TYR A 215 17.11 31.38 19.30
C TYR A 215 17.51 32.86 19.50
N ASP A 216 16.72 33.67 20.22
CA ASP A 216 17.07 35.10 20.45
C ASP A 216 16.76 35.62 21.87
N ALA A 217 16.82 34.72 22.87
CA ALA A 217 16.67 35.09 24.28
C ALA A 217 18.02 35.23 25.04
N SER A 218 19.12 34.82 24.42
CA SER A 218 20.41 34.59 25.11
C SER A 218 21.43 35.74 24.99
N ARG A 219 21.11 36.84 24.28
CA ARG A 219 22.09 37.91 23.96
C ARG A 219 21.82 39.27 24.63
N ALA A 220 20.71 39.42 25.36
CA ALA A 220 20.27 40.70 25.94
C ALA A 220 20.75 41.00 27.38
N ARG A 221 21.66 40.19 27.96
CA ARG A 221 22.20 40.39 29.31
C ARG A 221 23.73 40.24 29.41
N SER A 222 24.47 40.91 28.53
CA SER A 222 25.93 41.07 28.70
C SER A 222 26.47 42.36 28.06
N ARG A 223 26.03 43.52 28.57
CA ARG A 223 26.75 44.81 28.44
C ARG A 223 26.14 45.91 29.34
N VAL A 224 26.48 45.86 30.63
CA VAL A 224 26.55 47.07 31.48
C VAL A 224 27.97 47.09 32.05
N GLY A 225 28.91 47.61 31.27
CA GLY A 225 30.30 47.80 31.68
C GLY A 225 30.50 49.17 32.32
N LEU A 226 31.44 49.29 33.26
CA LEU A 226 31.71 50.53 33.98
C LEU A 226 32.51 51.54 33.12
N SER A 227 32.14 52.81 33.24
CA SER A 227 33.00 53.99 33.04
C SER A 227 32.42 55.11 33.93
N SER A 228 32.98 55.40 35.11
CA SER A 228 34.23 56.16 35.35
C SER A 228 34.12 57.63 34.90
N GLY A 229 34.21 58.59 35.83
CA GLY A 229 33.88 59.98 35.52
C GLY A 229 34.10 61.07 36.59
N ARG A 230 35.21 61.00 37.35
CA ARG A 230 35.67 61.99 38.37
C ARG A 230 34.94 61.98 39.72
#